data_AF-A0A1Z7ZXP0-F1
#
_entry.id   AF-A0A1Z7ZXP0-F1
#
_cell.length_a   1.000
_cell.length_b   1.000
_cell.length_c   1.000
_cell.angle_alpha   90.00
_cell.angle_beta   90.00
_cell.angle_gamma   90.00
#
_symmetry.space_group_name_H-M   'P 1'
#
loop_
_entity.id
_entity.type
_entity.pdbx_description
1 polymer ?
#
loop_
_entity_poly.entity_id
_entity_poly.type
_entity_poly.pdbx_seq_one_letter_code
_entity_poly.pdbx_strand_id
1 'polypeptide(L)'
;MIIVFKFIKKYAFIIIIILAAASLGIFKFLKRKPKDQTGNGNDVLDNIGVATSDYSFYNDKALNIAHNLGTAYAWYDPRSYTENDKVVFDLVKDMSRQQFDIVAKLYHDVYAKGKSLSSDLAKLLDDEYYKLLIIK
;
A
#
# COMPACT_ATOMS: atom_id res chain seq x y z
N MET A 1 -19.51 -11.75 50.71
CA MET A 1 -20.31 -11.66 49.46
C MET A 1 -21.25 -10.44 49.41
N ILE A 2 -21.91 -10.07 50.50
CA ILE A 2 -22.93 -8.98 50.54
C ILE A 2 -22.34 -7.56 50.33
N ILE A 3 -21.10 -7.32 50.76
CA ILE A 3 -20.45 -6.00 50.69
C ILE A 3 -20.06 -5.63 49.24
N VAL A 4 -19.51 -6.59 48.49
CA VAL A 4 -19.13 -6.43 47.07
C VAL A 4 -20.37 -6.11 46.22
N PHE A 5 -21.50 -6.78 46.50
CA PHE A 5 -22.75 -6.58 45.78
C PHE A 5 -23.36 -5.19 45.98
N LYS A 6 -23.24 -4.61 47.20
CA LYS A 6 -23.66 -3.23 47.47
C LYS A 6 -22.77 -2.20 46.78
N PHE A 7 -21.47 -2.45 46.70
CA PHE A 7 -20.51 -1.57 46.02
C PHE A 7 -20.76 -1.55 44.50
N ILE A 8 -20.96 -2.71 43.89
CA ILE A 8 -21.29 -2.82 42.45
C ILE A 8 -22.58 -2.05 42.13
N LYS A 9 -23.64 -2.16 42.93
CA LYS A 9 -24.88 -1.40 42.71
C LYS A 9 -24.69 0.12 42.80
N LYS A 10 -23.86 0.60 43.72
CA LYS A 10 -23.60 2.04 43.93
C LYS A 10 -22.83 2.66 42.75
N TYR A 11 -21.95 1.90 42.11
CA TYR A 11 -21.10 2.38 41.02
C TYR A 11 -21.49 1.82 39.64
N ALA A 12 -22.56 1.03 39.54
CA ALA A 12 -23.05 0.45 38.29
C ALA A 12 -23.26 1.51 37.20
N PHE A 13 -23.82 2.67 37.58
CA PHE A 13 -24.03 3.79 36.65
C PHE A 13 -22.71 4.36 36.11
N ILE A 14 -21.69 4.49 36.96
CA ILE A 14 -20.36 4.98 36.56
C ILE A 14 -19.67 3.97 35.64
N ILE A 15 -19.79 2.67 35.95
CA ILE A 15 -19.25 1.58 35.12
C ILE A 15 -19.93 1.59 33.74
N ILE A 16 -21.25 1.78 33.67
CA ILE A 16 -21.99 1.87 32.40
C ILE A 16 -21.55 3.09 31.59
N ILE A 17 -21.34 4.25 32.22
CA ILE A 17 -20.84 5.45 31.53
C ILE A 17 -19.43 5.24 30.97
N ILE A 18 -18.53 4.63 31.74
CA ILE A 18 -17.16 4.34 31.27
C ILE A 18 -17.19 3.36 30.10
N LEU A 19 -18.02 2.32 30.16
CA LEU A 19 -18.20 1.37 29.05
C LEU A 19 -18.81 2.02 27.81
N ALA A 20 -19.76 2.94 27.98
CA ALA A 20 -20.35 3.72 26.88
C ALA A 20 -19.35 4.70 26.25
N ALA A 21 -18.51 5.35 27.06
CA ALA A 21 -17.45 6.23 26.55
C ALA A 21 -16.36 5.44 25.80
N ALA A 22 -15.96 4.28 26.33
CA ALA A 22 -15.02 3.37 25.67
C ALA A 22 -15.59 2.84 24.35
N SER A 23 -16.87 2.46 24.31
CA SER A 23 -17.51 1.97 23.08
C SER A 23 -17.64 3.06 22.01
N LEU A 24 -17.90 4.32 22.38
CA LEU A 24 -17.90 5.46 21.46
C LEU A 24 -16.51 5.74 20.86
N GLY A 25 -15.45 5.63 21.66
CA GLY A 25 -14.06 5.76 21.19
C GLY A 25 -13.68 4.66 20.19
N ILE A 26 -14.00 3.41 20.53
CA ILE A 26 -13.80 2.24 19.66
C ILE A 26 -14.62 2.37 18.37
N PHE A 27 -15.86 2.86 18.45
CA PHE A 27 -16.73 3.07 17.29
C PHE A 27 -16.18 4.12 16.32
N LYS A 28 -15.55 5.20 16.83
CA LYS A 28 -14.85 6.19 15.99
C LYS A 28 -13.60 5.61 15.32
N PHE A 29 -12.87 4.75 16.02
CA PHE A 29 -11.68 4.09 15.47
C PHE A 29 -12.04 3.07 14.37
N LEU A 30 -13.10 2.28 14.60
CA LEU A 30 -13.60 1.28 13.65
C LEU A 30 -14.31 1.88 12.42
N LYS A 31 -14.82 3.12 12.51
CA LYS A 31 -15.48 3.81 11.38
C LYS A 31 -14.53 4.54 10.44
N ARG A 32 -13.21 4.47 10.63
CA ARG A 32 -12.28 4.97 9.61
C ARG A 32 -12.51 4.15 8.35
N LYS A 33 -13.16 4.75 7.34
CA LYS A 33 -13.33 4.14 6.04
C LYS A 33 -11.94 3.71 5.54
N PRO A 34 -11.79 2.49 5.01
CA PRO A 34 -10.54 2.12 4.38
C PRO A 34 -10.23 3.16 3.30
N LYS A 35 -9.02 3.72 3.32
CA LYS A 35 -8.54 4.61 2.26
C LYS A 35 -8.48 3.82 0.95
N ASP A 36 -8.71 4.51 -0.16
CA ASP A 36 -8.41 3.95 -1.48
C ASP A 36 -6.89 3.79 -1.65
N GLN A 37 -6.48 3.08 -2.70
CA GLN A 37 -5.05 2.81 -2.93
C GLN A 37 -4.25 4.10 -3.11
N THR A 38 -4.82 5.13 -3.73
CA THR A 38 -4.19 6.45 -3.89
C THR A 38 -3.96 7.16 -2.56
N GLY A 39 -4.93 7.09 -1.63
CA GLY A 39 -4.78 7.62 -0.28
C GLY A 39 -3.69 6.91 0.53
N ASN A 40 -3.55 5.59 0.35
CA ASN A 40 -2.46 4.83 0.98
C ASN A 40 -1.09 5.16 0.37
N GLY A 41 -1.03 5.36 -0.96
CA GLY A 41 0.20 5.77 -1.64
C GLY A 41 0.69 7.15 -1.23
N ASN A 42 -0.22 8.12 -1.07
CA ASN A 42 0.11 9.44 -0.58
C ASN A 42 0.71 9.42 0.84
N ASP A 43 0.20 8.58 1.74
CA ASP A 43 0.78 8.42 3.07
C ASP A 43 2.20 7.86 3.01
N VAL A 44 2.46 6.88 2.13
CA VAL A 44 3.80 6.32 1.94
C VAL A 44 4.77 7.41 1.42
N LEU A 45 4.32 8.22 0.46
CA LEU A 45 5.11 9.30 -0.13
C LEU A 45 5.41 10.43 0.87
N ASP A 46 4.44 10.77 1.72
CA ASP A 46 4.61 11.75 2.80
C ASP A 46 5.67 11.27 3.81
N ASN A 47 5.59 9.99 4.21
CA ASN A 47 6.52 9.40 5.16
C ASN A 47 7.98 9.35 4.67
N ILE A 48 8.19 9.28 3.35
CA ILE A 48 9.54 9.30 2.75
C ILE A 48 9.98 10.71 2.33
N GLY A 49 9.15 11.74 2.56
CA GLY A 49 9.47 13.13 2.29
C GLY A 49 9.44 13.54 0.82
N VAL A 50 8.62 12.89 -0.01
CA VAL A 50 8.43 13.30 -1.40
C VAL A 50 7.59 14.57 -1.46
N ALA A 51 7.88 15.47 -2.41
CA ALA A 51 7.08 16.67 -2.61
C ALA A 51 5.67 16.30 -3.10
N THR A 52 4.65 16.97 -2.56
CA THR A 52 3.24 16.70 -2.93
C THR A 52 2.95 16.90 -4.42
N SER A 53 3.72 17.77 -5.09
CA SER A 53 3.67 17.96 -6.54
C SER A 53 3.97 16.69 -7.34
N ASP A 54 4.75 15.78 -6.76
CA ASP A 54 5.25 14.59 -7.44
C ASP A 54 4.41 13.34 -7.12
N TYR A 55 3.38 13.47 -6.28
CA TYR A 55 2.60 12.32 -5.82
C TYR A 55 1.92 11.59 -6.96
N SER A 56 1.33 12.32 -7.91
CA SER A 56 0.68 11.68 -9.07
C SER A 56 1.70 10.87 -9.85
N PHE A 57 2.87 11.43 -10.14
CA PHE A 57 3.92 10.77 -10.91
C PHE A 57 4.30 9.41 -10.33
N TYR A 58 4.55 9.34 -9.02
CA TYR A 58 4.98 8.10 -8.37
C TYR A 58 3.85 7.09 -8.22
N ASN A 59 2.64 7.54 -7.83
CA ASN A 59 1.48 6.67 -7.74
C ASN A 59 1.11 6.08 -9.11
N ASP A 60 1.07 6.91 -10.15
CA ASP A 60 0.71 6.48 -11.50
C ASP A 60 1.72 5.47 -12.05
N LYS A 61 3.03 5.70 -11.84
CA LYS A 61 4.06 4.74 -12.23
C LYS A 61 3.92 3.41 -11.49
N ALA A 62 3.79 3.43 -10.16
CA ALA A 62 3.68 2.21 -9.37
C ALA A 62 2.40 1.42 -9.70
N LEU A 63 1.27 2.11 -9.87
CA LEU A 63 0.01 1.52 -10.26
C LEU A 63 0.06 0.90 -11.67
N ASN A 64 0.60 1.62 -12.65
CA ASN A 64 0.72 1.12 -14.02
C ASN A 64 1.64 -0.11 -14.09
N ILE A 65 2.74 -0.10 -13.34
CA ILE A 65 3.61 -1.27 -13.23
C ILE A 65 2.85 -2.45 -12.59
N ALA A 66 2.14 -2.24 -11.49
CA ALA A 66 1.36 -3.29 -10.84
C ALA A 66 0.26 -3.88 -11.74
N HIS A 67 -0.37 -3.05 -12.55
CA HIS A 67 -1.37 -3.45 -13.54
C HIS A 67 -0.74 -4.30 -14.64
N ASN A 68 0.31 -3.82 -15.32
CA ASN A 68 0.94 -4.53 -16.42
C ASN A 68 1.66 -5.80 -15.96
N LEU A 69 2.18 -5.85 -14.73
CA LEU A 69 2.71 -7.07 -14.10
C LEU A 69 1.62 -7.96 -13.49
N GLY A 70 0.34 -7.60 -13.64
CA GLY A 70 -0.83 -8.36 -13.18
C GLY A 70 -0.87 -8.71 -11.69
N THR A 71 -0.03 -8.05 -10.89
CA THR A 71 0.19 -8.41 -9.50
C THR A 71 -0.96 -8.08 -8.57
N ALA A 72 -1.83 -7.17 -8.99
CA ALA A 72 -3.06 -6.83 -8.28
C ALA A 72 -4.19 -7.86 -8.45
N TYR A 73 -4.13 -8.72 -9.49
CA TYR A 73 -5.22 -9.62 -9.89
C TYR A 73 -4.73 -11.05 -10.09
N ALA A 74 -4.96 -11.93 -9.10
CA ALA A 74 -4.49 -13.32 -9.16
C ALA A 74 -5.04 -14.15 -10.32
N TRP A 75 -6.15 -13.71 -10.94
CA TRP A 75 -6.80 -14.35 -12.09
C TRP A 75 -6.32 -13.81 -13.45
N TYR A 76 -5.56 -12.71 -13.45
CA TYR A 76 -5.02 -12.10 -14.65
C TYR A 76 -3.60 -12.63 -14.85
N ASP A 77 -3.36 -13.33 -15.97
CA ASP A 77 -2.01 -13.70 -16.38
C ASP A 77 -1.48 -12.66 -17.39
N PRO A 78 -0.77 -11.63 -16.93
CA PRO A 78 -0.23 -10.58 -17.79
C PRO A 78 0.81 -11.10 -18.79
N ARG A 79 1.38 -12.29 -18.54
CA ARG A 79 2.47 -12.89 -19.34
C ARG A 79 2.00 -13.43 -20.68
N SER A 80 0.69 -13.51 -20.89
CA SER A 80 0.12 -13.87 -22.19
C SER A 80 0.30 -12.76 -23.25
N TYR A 81 0.75 -11.55 -22.86
CA TYR A 81 0.87 -10.38 -23.72
C TYR A 81 2.28 -9.79 -23.60
N THR A 82 3.13 -10.03 -24.61
CA THR A 82 4.52 -9.52 -24.67
C THR A 82 4.58 -7.99 -24.67
N GLU A 83 3.49 -7.32 -25.06
CA GLU A 83 3.38 -5.86 -25.00
C GLU A 83 3.47 -5.32 -23.56
N ASN A 84 3.03 -6.09 -22.56
CA ASN A 84 3.06 -5.67 -21.16
C ASN A 84 4.50 -5.54 -20.63
N ASP A 85 5.39 -6.44 -21.03
CA ASP A 85 6.79 -6.43 -20.61
C ASP A 85 7.52 -5.21 -21.18
N LYS A 86 7.24 -4.87 -22.44
CA LYS A 86 7.76 -3.65 -23.07
C LYS A 86 7.28 -2.40 -22.35
N VAL A 87 5.99 -2.32 -22.04
CA VAL A 87 5.41 -1.18 -21.31
C VAL A 87 6.06 -1.03 -19.94
N VAL A 88 6.23 -2.13 -19.20
CA VAL A 88 6.90 -2.07 -17.90
C VAL A 88 8.34 -1.60 -18.08
N PHE A 89 9.10 -2.18 -19.00
CA PHE A 89 10.48 -1.75 -19.28
C PHE A 89 10.55 -0.26 -19.60
N ASP A 90 9.69 0.25 -20.48
CA ASP A 90 9.63 1.67 -20.85
C ASP A 90 9.30 2.57 -19.65
N LEU A 91 8.52 2.09 -18.68
CA LEU A 91 8.25 2.82 -17.44
C LEU A 91 9.48 2.90 -16.52
N VAL A 92 10.32 1.86 -16.49
CA VAL A 92 11.45 1.78 -15.54
C VAL A 92 12.77 2.30 -16.10
N LYS A 93 13.03 2.16 -17.41
CA LYS A 93 14.36 2.35 -18.02
C LYS A 93 14.97 3.74 -17.82
N ASP A 94 14.13 4.77 -17.70
CA ASP A 94 14.57 6.17 -17.57
C ASP A 94 14.48 6.69 -16.12
N MET A 95 14.17 5.82 -15.15
CA MET A 95 14.13 6.22 -13.74
C MET A 95 15.53 6.31 -13.15
N SER A 96 15.78 7.32 -12.31
CA SER A 96 16.95 7.32 -11.43
C SER A 96 16.82 6.23 -10.35
N ARG A 97 17.94 5.90 -9.68
CA ARG A 97 17.89 4.96 -8.54
C ARG A 97 16.87 5.36 -7.47
N GLN A 98 16.87 6.63 -7.10
CA GLN A 98 15.95 7.15 -6.08
C GLN A 98 14.49 7.01 -6.52
N GLN A 99 14.18 7.34 -7.77
CA GLN A 99 12.82 7.20 -8.30
C GLN A 99 12.38 5.74 -8.31
N PHE A 100 13.28 4.84 -8.73
CA PHE A 100 13.01 3.41 -8.72
C PHE A 100 12.71 2.90 -7.31
N ASP A 101 13.51 3.28 -6.31
CA ASP A 101 13.33 2.84 -4.93
C ASP A 101 11.99 3.33 -4.35
N ILE A 102 11.57 4.56 -4.67
CA ILE A 102 10.25 5.11 -4.29
C ILE A 102 9.12 4.30 -4.93
N VAL A 103 9.21 4.06 -6.24
CA VAL A 103 8.21 3.29 -6.98
C VAL A 103 8.14 1.85 -6.48
N ALA A 104 9.28 1.22 -6.20
CA ALA A 104 9.35 -0.13 -5.67
C ALA A 104 8.70 -0.22 -4.28
N LYS A 105 8.88 0.81 -3.45
CA LYS A 105 8.21 0.91 -2.14
C LYS A 105 6.70 1.03 -2.28
N LEU A 106 6.21 1.93 -3.14
CA LEU A 106 4.77 2.06 -3.42
C LEU A 106 4.18 0.78 -3.98
N TYR A 107 4.88 0.16 -4.92
CA TYR A 107 4.51 -1.12 -5.50
C TYR A 107 4.33 -2.18 -4.40
N HIS A 108 5.31 -2.33 -3.51
CA HIS A 108 5.25 -3.31 -2.42
C HIS A 108 4.14 -3.01 -1.41
N ASP A 109 4.11 -1.79 -0.88
CA ASP A 109 3.28 -1.41 0.26
C ASP A 109 1.79 -1.26 -0.12
N VAL A 110 1.51 -0.85 -1.37
CA VAL A 110 0.16 -0.41 -1.77
C VAL A 110 -0.42 -1.27 -2.89
N TYR A 111 0.32 -1.46 -3.98
CA TYR A 111 -0.28 -1.93 -5.24
C TYR A 111 -0.14 -3.44 -5.48
N ALA A 112 0.93 -4.04 -5.00
CA ALA A 112 1.27 -5.46 -5.20
C ALA A 112 1.24 -6.28 -3.91
N LYS A 113 0.72 -5.69 -2.82
CA LYS A 113 0.38 -6.36 -1.54
C LYS A 113 1.53 -7.24 -1.01
N GLY A 114 2.73 -6.67 -0.89
CA GLY A 114 3.89 -7.33 -0.33
C GLY A 114 4.81 -8.04 -1.35
N LYS A 115 4.53 -7.95 -2.66
CA LYS A 115 5.45 -8.44 -3.68
C LYS A 115 6.63 -7.50 -3.91
N SER A 116 7.76 -8.04 -4.36
CA SER A 116 8.97 -7.27 -4.65
C SER A 116 8.98 -6.90 -6.13
N LEU A 117 9.02 -5.60 -6.43
CA LEU A 117 9.13 -5.13 -7.81
C LEU A 117 10.38 -5.71 -8.49
N SER A 118 11.54 -5.72 -7.82
CA SER A 118 12.77 -6.29 -8.37
C SER A 118 12.64 -7.78 -8.69
N SER A 119 11.96 -8.55 -7.83
CA SER A 119 11.74 -9.97 -8.10
C SER A 119 10.79 -10.20 -9.27
N ASP A 120 9.75 -9.38 -9.40
CA ASP A 120 8.77 -9.53 -10.47
C ASP A 120 9.36 -9.06 -11.80
N LEU A 121 10.13 -7.96 -11.82
CA LEU A 121 10.91 -7.54 -12.98
C LEU A 121 11.93 -8.60 -13.40
N ALA A 122 12.67 -9.22 -12.47
CA ALA A 122 13.65 -10.26 -12.80
C ALA A 122 13.01 -11.55 -13.36
N LYS A 123 11.74 -11.80 -13.05
CA LYS A 123 10.99 -12.91 -13.64
C LYS A 123 10.43 -12.56 -15.02
N LEU A 124 10.20 -11.28 -15.32
CA LEU A 124 9.38 -10.84 -16.45
C LEU A 124 10.18 -10.17 -17.57
N LEU A 125 11.22 -9.43 -17.25
CA LEU A 125 12.12 -8.89 -18.25
C LEU A 125 13.01 -10.03 -18.76
N ASP A 126 12.93 -10.31 -20.06
CA ASP A 126 13.92 -11.13 -20.75
C ASP A 126 15.33 -10.69 -20.34
N ASP A 127 16.25 -11.64 -20.24
CA ASP A 127 17.59 -11.45 -19.68
C ASP A 127 18.38 -10.32 -20.37
N GLU A 128 17.97 -9.95 -21.60
CA GLU A 128 18.43 -8.78 -22.37
C GLU A 128 17.99 -7.44 -21.78
N TYR A 129 16.72 -7.28 -21.38
CA TYR A 129 16.19 -6.03 -20.83
C TYR A 129 16.63 -5.78 -19.39
N TYR A 130 16.77 -6.83 -18.58
CA TYR A 130 17.26 -6.70 -17.21
C TYR A 130 18.70 -6.19 -17.16
N LYS A 131 19.56 -6.62 -18.10
CA LYS A 131 20.94 -6.13 -18.25
C LYS A 131 21.01 -4.68 -18.69
N LEU A 132 19.96 -4.17 -19.35
CA LEU A 132 19.84 -2.78 -19.79
C LEU A 132 19.27 -1.85 -18.71
N LEU A 133 18.77 -2.38 -17.59
CA LEU A 133 18.47 -1.59 -16.39
C LEU A 133 19.79 -1.14 -15.73
N ILE A 134 20.46 -0.21 -16.39
CA ILE A 134 21.48 0.61 -15.75
C ILE A 134 20.71 1.60 -14.89
N ILE A 135 20.40 1.20 -13.65
CA ILE A 135 19.85 2.12 -12.67
C ILE A 135 20.96 3.12 -12.35
N LYS A 136 20.91 4.28 -13.00
CA LYS A 136 21.87 5.39 -12.83
C LYS A 136 21.64 6.16 -11.54
#